data_AF-A0AAD6JAQ8-F1
#
_entry.id   AF-A0AAD6JAQ8-F1
#
_cell.length_a   1.000
_cell.length_b   1.000
_cell.length_c   1.000
_cell.angle_alpha   90.00
_cell.angle_beta   90.00
_cell.angle_gamma   90.00
#
_symmetry.space_group_name_H-M   'P 1'
#
loop_
_entity.id
_entity.type
_entity.pdbx_description
1 polymer ?
#
loop_
_entity_poly.entity_id
_entity_poly.type
_entity_poly.pdbx_seq_one_letter_code
_entity_poly.pdbx_strand_id
1 'polypeptide(L)'
;MGWNYPYISLEEMVKLMKGFVDIILLASGYRSSAVLAHWDAQNIKKAIHWGSFFQNVLKHMSSSDVYQESIKELDAALCQMKSNPYFPQGLANLSCDTLSRARSFVLAHLLQTLPLRDSHLKAFLTAVIEMELETISESNHDCLSVYLNKLKPQNPQLDLVLERRGFMKDSMVLSEEISQTVRFGRSTDDDLTKLTLQEVFKRQSAVSCISTLETGLDVLSNAIRCSSGTESDSSFLEEQLKLDGAPSSVGEIEQLADFVTWNHWKSKMVSYFLDKRTIRLVSGASMMFSAPMMQWRQVFERLNTSADCNDDGSSEIVELLLLGCIASKWNCLIEYATSISYFSATISKLYYEVCMLIGRAQGFHSSERATNSKVLYILEFE
;
A
#
# COMPACT_ATOMS: atom_id res chain seq x y z
N MET A 1 37.41 -20.12 -13.86
CA MET A 1 37.06 -19.38 -12.64
C MET A 1 37.73 -18.02 -12.78
N GLY A 2 36.95 -16.95 -12.93
CA GLY A 2 37.45 -15.56 -13.04
C GLY A 2 37.55 -14.87 -11.67
N TRP A 3 37.11 -15.54 -10.61
CA TRP A 3 37.20 -15.10 -9.23
C TRP A 3 38.66 -15.00 -8.77
N ASN A 4 39.05 -13.79 -8.37
CA ASN A 4 40.41 -13.45 -7.96
C ASN A 4 40.41 -12.53 -6.73
N TYR A 5 39.34 -12.51 -5.94
CA TYR A 5 39.28 -11.69 -4.73
C TYR A 5 39.91 -12.45 -3.55
N PRO A 6 40.92 -11.89 -2.86
CA PRO A 6 41.78 -12.67 -1.95
C PRO A 6 41.19 -12.91 -0.57
N TYR A 7 40.16 -12.15 -0.16
CA TYR A 7 39.65 -12.18 1.23
C TYR A 7 38.45 -13.10 1.44
N ILE A 8 37.70 -13.42 0.38
CA ILE A 8 36.52 -14.27 0.46
C ILE A 8 36.33 -15.03 -0.86
N SER A 9 35.94 -16.30 -0.76
CA SER A 9 35.59 -17.10 -1.94
C SER A 9 34.23 -16.68 -2.52
N LEU A 10 34.00 -16.95 -3.81
CA LEU A 10 32.69 -16.70 -4.42
C LEU A 10 31.56 -17.45 -3.69
N GLU A 11 31.81 -18.69 -3.27
CA GLU A 11 30.81 -19.50 -2.57
C GLU A 11 30.41 -18.89 -1.21
N GLU A 12 31.39 -18.43 -0.43
CA GLU A 12 31.14 -17.74 0.84
C GLU A 12 30.45 -16.40 0.61
N MET A 13 30.84 -15.65 -0.42
CA MET A 13 30.19 -14.38 -0.78
C MET A 13 28.70 -14.61 -1.08
N VAL A 14 28.36 -15.63 -1.86
CA VAL A 14 26.97 -15.99 -2.15
C VAL A 14 26.21 -16.43 -0.89
N LYS A 15 26.85 -17.15 0.05
CA LYS A 15 26.22 -17.50 1.34
C LYS A 15 25.90 -16.26 2.17
N LEU A 16 26.84 -15.31 2.26
CA LEU A 16 26.60 -14.04 2.93
C LEU A 16 25.47 -13.26 2.26
N MET A 17 25.40 -13.26 0.92
CA MET A 17 24.33 -12.56 0.21
C MET A 17 22.94 -13.12 0.48
N LYS A 18 22.81 -14.44 0.66
CA LYS A 18 21.54 -15.04 1.11
C LYS A 18 21.16 -14.52 2.50
N GLY A 19 22.11 -14.49 3.44
CA GLY A 19 21.89 -13.91 4.76
C GLY A 19 21.53 -12.42 4.72
N PHE A 20 22.13 -11.66 3.80
CA PHE A 20 21.78 -10.27 3.57
C PHE A 20 20.34 -10.10 3.07
N VAL A 21 19.91 -10.92 2.12
CA VAL A 21 18.52 -10.95 1.65
C VAL A 21 17.57 -11.22 2.82
N ASP A 22 17.89 -12.18 3.69
CA ASP A 22 17.08 -12.48 4.88
C ASP A 22 17.01 -11.28 5.86
N ILE A 23 18.12 -10.57 6.05
CA ILE A 23 18.16 -9.34 6.87
C ILE A 23 17.27 -8.26 6.27
N ILE A 24 17.32 -8.04 4.95
CA ILE A 24 16.49 -7.05 4.26
C ILE A 24 15.01 -7.43 4.32
N LEU A 25 14.69 -8.72 4.19
CA LEU A 25 13.33 -9.22 4.39
C LEU A 25 12.84 -8.96 5.81
N LEU A 26 13.65 -9.21 6.83
CA LEU A 26 13.27 -8.89 8.22
C LEU A 26 13.18 -7.37 8.46
N ALA A 27 14.00 -6.59 7.74
CA ALA A 27 13.97 -5.15 7.82
C ALA A 27 12.62 -4.62 7.35
N SER A 28 11.93 -5.31 6.41
CA SER A 28 10.57 -4.98 5.92
C SER A 28 9.47 -4.92 7.00
N GLY A 29 9.77 -5.36 8.24
CA GLY A 29 8.94 -5.10 9.42
C GLY A 29 8.22 -6.32 9.97
N TYR A 30 8.24 -7.45 9.25
CA TYR A 30 7.56 -8.68 9.64
C TYR A 30 8.49 -9.88 9.57
N ARG A 31 8.26 -10.84 10.48
CA ARG A 31 8.87 -12.18 10.44
C ARG A 31 8.02 -13.09 9.56
N SER A 32 8.57 -14.24 9.18
CA SER A 32 7.84 -15.29 8.45
C SER A 32 6.58 -15.79 9.16
N SER A 33 6.48 -15.60 10.48
CA SER A 33 5.29 -15.90 11.28
C SER A 33 4.22 -14.78 11.27
N ALA A 34 4.35 -13.77 10.40
CA ALA A 34 3.52 -12.56 10.37
C ALA A 34 3.54 -11.70 11.65
N VAL A 35 4.41 -12.04 12.62
CA VAL A 35 4.66 -11.23 13.81
C VAL A 35 5.63 -10.11 13.45
N LEU A 36 5.44 -8.93 14.05
CA LEU A 36 6.34 -7.80 13.86
C LEU A 36 7.79 -8.19 14.15
N ALA A 37 8.68 -7.84 13.23
CA ALA A 37 10.11 -7.96 13.46
C ALA A 37 10.51 -7.06 14.63
N HIS A 38 11.23 -7.62 15.58
CA HIS A 38 11.82 -6.88 16.68
C HIS A 38 13.23 -6.44 16.28
N TRP A 39 13.45 -5.12 16.31
CA TRP A 39 14.72 -4.47 16.03
C TRP A 39 15.12 -3.63 17.24
N ASP A 40 16.12 -4.09 17.98
CA ASP A 40 16.81 -3.29 18.99
C ASP A 40 18.02 -2.58 18.35
N ALA A 41 18.64 -1.67 19.10
CA ALA A 41 19.79 -0.90 18.59
C ALA A 41 20.92 -1.84 18.14
N GLN A 42 21.18 -2.93 18.87
CA GLN A 42 22.28 -3.83 18.58
C GLN A 42 22.09 -4.62 17.28
N ASN A 43 20.87 -5.11 17.03
CA ASN A 43 20.55 -5.81 15.79
C ASN A 43 20.51 -4.84 14.60
N ILE A 44 20.10 -3.59 14.80
CA ILE A 44 20.22 -2.54 13.78
C ILE A 44 21.69 -2.27 13.45
N LYS A 45 22.58 -2.13 14.45
CA LYS A 45 24.03 -1.98 14.21
C LYS A 45 24.57 -3.14 13.37
N LYS A 46 24.20 -4.37 13.69
CA LYS A 46 24.58 -5.55 12.91
C LYS A 46 24.10 -5.44 11.46
N ALA A 47 22.84 -5.08 11.23
CA ALA A 47 22.32 -4.90 9.87
C ALA A 47 23.09 -3.81 9.09
N ILE A 48 23.43 -2.69 9.75
CA ILE A 48 24.25 -1.64 9.13
C ILE A 48 25.66 -2.16 8.83
N HIS A 49 26.29 -2.92 9.73
CA HIS A 49 27.59 -3.56 9.47
C HIS A 49 27.56 -4.53 8.28
N TRP A 50 26.48 -5.29 8.13
CA TRP A 50 26.25 -6.12 6.94
C TRP A 50 26.23 -5.27 5.67
N GLY A 51 25.51 -4.13 5.69
CA GLY A 51 25.53 -3.16 4.58
C GLY A 51 26.93 -2.59 4.31
N SER A 52 27.65 -2.19 5.36
CA SER A 52 29.02 -1.67 5.25
C SER A 52 29.99 -2.70 4.69
N PHE A 53 29.87 -3.98 5.09
CA PHE A 53 30.70 -5.06 4.57
C PHE A 53 30.57 -5.18 3.04
N PHE A 54 29.34 -5.32 2.52
CA PHE A 54 29.12 -5.44 1.08
C PHE A 54 29.57 -4.19 0.33
N GLN A 55 29.22 -3.02 0.85
CA GLN A 55 29.62 -1.76 0.24
C GLN A 55 31.15 -1.64 0.14
N ASN A 56 31.89 -1.99 1.19
CA ASN A 56 33.35 -1.89 1.20
C ASN A 56 34.02 -2.91 0.27
N VAL A 57 33.55 -4.18 0.28
CA VAL A 57 34.05 -5.22 -0.63
C VAL A 57 33.84 -4.81 -2.08
N LEU A 58 32.62 -4.38 -2.43
CA LEU A 58 32.29 -4.02 -3.82
C LEU A 58 33.00 -2.75 -4.28
N LYS A 59 33.16 -1.74 -3.41
CA LYS A 59 33.98 -0.57 -3.72
C LYS A 59 35.44 -0.94 -4.02
N HIS A 60 36.02 -1.81 -3.20
CA HIS A 60 37.39 -2.26 -3.39
C HIS A 60 37.55 -3.07 -4.68
N MET A 61 36.57 -3.93 -5.00
CA MET A 61 36.58 -4.65 -6.26
C MET A 61 36.44 -3.69 -7.45
N SER A 62 35.57 -2.67 -7.34
CA SER A 62 35.30 -1.72 -8.42
C SER A 62 36.43 -0.71 -8.65
N SER A 63 37.29 -0.48 -7.66
CA SER A 63 38.40 0.47 -7.77
C SER A 63 39.64 -0.11 -8.47
N SER A 64 39.65 -1.41 -8.76
CA SER A 64 40.78 -2.08 -9.40
C SER A 64 40.34 -2.92 -10.59
N ASP A 65 41.00 -2.69 -11.72
CA ASP A 65 40.74 -3.44 -12.96
C ASP A 65 41.01 -4.95 -12.80
N VAL A 66 41.82 -5.34 -11.81
CA VAL A 66 42.16 -6.73 -11.51
C VAL A 66 40.93 -7.57 -11.14
N TYR A 67 39.89 -6.95 -10.57
CA TYR A 67 38.70 -7.66 -10.09
C TYR A 67 37.49 -7.56 -11.04
N GLN A 68 37.64 -6.98 -12.23
CA GLN A 68 36.56 -6.85 -13.22
C GLN A 68 35.87 -8.20 -13.53
N GLU A 69 36.65 -9.26 -13.74
CA GLU A 69 36.10 -10.61 -13.97
C GLU A 69 35.41 -11.19 -12.73
N SER A 70 35.89 -10.85 -11.53
CA SER A 70 35.25 -11.28 -10.27
C SER A 70 33.91 -10.57 -10.04
N ILE A 71 33.77 -9.31 -10.43
CA ILE A 71 32.48 -8.58 -10.39
C ILE A 71 31.49 -9.23 -11.37
N LYS A 72 31.91 -9.53 -12.60
CA LYS A 72 31.06 -10.23 -13.58
C LYS A 72 30.60 -11.59 -13.07
N GLU A 73 31.49 -12.34 -12.43
CA GLU A 73 31.16 -13.65 -11.84
C GLU A 73 30.18 -13.52 -10.66
N LEU A 74 30.32 -12.46 -9.84
CA LEU A 74 29.38 -12.14 -8.77
C LEU A 74 27.99 -11.75 -9.30
N ASP A 75 27.92 -10.92 -10.33
CA ASP A 75 26.66 -10.53 -10.97
C ASP A 75 25.98 -11.73 -11.65
N ALA A 76 26.75 -12.65 -12.23
CA ALA A 76 26.21 -13.90 -12.76
C ALA A 76 25.62 -14.78 -11.64
N ALA A 77 26.31 -14.90 -10.50
CA ALA A 77 25.81 -15.63 -9.34
C ALA A 77 24.55 -14.97 -8.74
N LEU A 78 24.48 -13.64 -8.73
CA LEU A 78 23.27 -12.88 -8.39
C LEU A 78 22.11 -13.20 -9.31
N CYS A 79 22.34 -13.21 -10.63
CA CYS A 79 21.31 -13.57 -11.61
C CYS A 79 20.80 -15.00 -11.39
N GLN A 80 21.70 -15.94 -11.09
CA GLN A 80 21.32 -17.32 -10.75
C GLN A 80 20.54 -17.41 -9.44
N MET A 81 20.87 -16.62 -8.43
CA MET A 81 20.12 -16.57 -7.18
C MET A 81 18.70 -16.02 -7.41
N LYS A 82 18.58 -14.97 -8.24
CA LYS A 82 17.30 -14.33 -8.60
C LYS A 82 16.40 -15.18 -9.48
N SER A 83 16.96 -16.12 -10.26
CA SER A 83 16.15 -17.02 -11.10
C SER A 83 15.39 -18.07 -10.28
N ASN A 84 15.68 -18.21 -8.98
CA ASN A 84 14.88 -19.03 -8.09
C ASN A 84 13.46 -18.46 -7.98
N PRO A 85 12.40 -19.26 -8.25
CA PRO A 85 11.01 -18.79 -8.16
C PRO A 85 10.60 -18.31 -6.76
N TYR A 86 11.37 -18.68 -5.72
CA TYR A 86 11.16 -18.26 -4.33
C TYR A 86 11.96 -17.02 -3.94
N PHE A 87 12.73 -16.43 -4.87
CA PHE A 87 13.45 -15.21 -4.60
C PHE A 87 12.47 -14.03 -4.39
N PRO A 88 12.67 -13.18 -3.38
CA PRO A 88 11.74 -12.08 -3.12
C PRO A 88 11.65 -11.10 -4.28
N GLN A 89 10.45 -10.92 -4.82
CA GLN A 89 10.23 -10.03 -5.98
C GLN A 89 10.56 -8.57 -5.67
N GLY A 90 10.35 -8.12 -4.44
CA GLY A 90 10.76 -6.78 -3.99
C GLY A 90 12.28 -6.53 -4.10
N LEU A 91 13.08 -7.58 -4.26
CA LEU A 91 14.53 -7.53 -4.41
C LEU A 91 15.00 -7.95 -5.82
N ALA A 92 14.10 -8.06 -6.80
CA ALA A 92 14.46 -8.49 -8.16
C ALA A 92 15.55 -7.60 -8.82
N ASN A 93 15.62 -6.34 -8.41
CA ASN A 93 16.62 -5.37 -8.88
C ASN A 93 17.96 -5.45 -8.13
N LEU A 94 18.15 -6.41 -7.22
CA LEU A 94 19.42 -6.61 -6.53
C LEU A 94 20.53 -6.92 -7.54
N SER A 95 21.63 -6.18 -7.43
CA SER A 95 22.78 -6.17 -8.35
C SER A 95 24.05 -5.77 -7.58
N CYS A 96 25.23 -5.94 -8.18
CA CYS A 96 26.47 -5.38 -7.63
C CYS A 96 26.38 -3.87 -7.41
N ASP A 97 25.68 -3.12 -8.28
CA ASP A 97 25.42 -1.68 -8.10
C ASP A 97 24.53 -1.37 -6.89
N THR A 98 23.59 -2.26 -6.57
CA THR A 98 22.78 -2.12 -5.36
C THR A 98 23.64 -2.39 -4.12
N LEU A 99 24.49 -3.43 -4.19
CA LEU A 99 25.39 -3.81 -3.09
C LEU A 99 26.50 -2.79 -2.84
N SER A 100 26.97 -2.08 -3.86
CA SER A 100 27.90 -0.96 -3.70
C SER A 100 27.30 0.23 -2.93
N ARG A 101 25.97 0.25 -2.76
CA ARG A 101 25.22 1.19 -1.91
C ARG A 101 24.47 0.46 -0.77
N ALA A 102 24.95 -0.72 -0.36
CA ALA A 102 24.24 -1.59 0.58
C ALA A 102 23.94 -0.93 1.92
N ARG A 103 24.80 -0.04 2.44
CA ARG A 103 24.51 0.71 3.68
C ARG A 103 23.27 1.58 3.54
N SER A 104 23.18 2.40 2.50
CA SER A 104 22.00 3.21 2.20
C SER A 104 20.77 2.33 1.98
N PHE A 105 20.94 1.19 1.32
CA PHE A 105 19.89 0.22 1.07
C PHE A 105 19.31 -0.35 2.38
N VAL A 106 20.16 -0.73 3.35
CA VAL A 106 19.75 -1.20 4.68
C VAL A 106 19.00 -0.10 5.44
N LEU A 107 19.52 1.14 5.45
CA LEU A 107 18.89 2.26 6.15
C LEU A 107 17.49 2.54 5.59
N ALA A 108 17.35 2.56 4.26
CA ALA A 108 16.05 2.71 3.60
C ALA A 108 15.09 1.59 4.02
N HIS A 109 15.55 0.33 4.03
CA HIS A 109 14.70 -0.80 4.42
C HIS A 109 14.35 -0.81 5.90
N LEU A 110 15.18 -0.29 6.79
CA LEU A 110 14.84 -0.19 8.22
C LEU A 110 13.88 0.97 8.52
N LEU A 111 13.91 2.03 7.72
CA LEU A 111 13.22 3.28 8.02
C LEU A 111 11.97 3.51 7.18
N GLN A 112 11.89 3.00 5.95
CA GLN A 112 10.73 3.12 5.07
C GLN A 112 9.66 2.03 5.32
N THR A 113 9.82 1.22 6.36
CA THR A 113 8.84 0.19 6.71
C THR A 113 7.56 0.76 7.30
N LEU A 114 6.47 0.03 7.11
CA LEU A 114 5.17 0.38 7.65
C LEU A 114 4.58 -0.80 8.43
N PRO A 115 4.19 -0.60 9.70
CA PRO A 115 4.26 0.63 10.50
C PRO A 115 5.63 0.84 11.18
N LEU A 116 6.19 2.06 11.10
CA LEU A 116 7.36 2.45 11.89
C LEU A 116 6.90 2.86 13.30
N ARG A 117 7.36 2.13 14.31
CA ARG A 117 7.01 2.37 15.71
C ARG A 117 8.03 3.30 16.38
N ASP A 118 7.59 4.05 17.38
CA ASP A 118 8.47 4.93 18.17
C ASP A 118 9.66 4.17 18.78
N SER A 119 9.41 2.95 19.27
CA SER A 119 10.46 2.09 19.81
C SER A 119 11.50 1.69 18.76
N HIS A 120 11.07 1.42 17.52
CA HIS A 120 11.95 1.10 16.40
C HIS A 120 12.73 2.33 15.95
N LEU A 121 12.06 3.49 15.81
CA LEU A 121 12.71 4.75 15.47
C LEU A 121 13.77 5.13 16.51
N LYS A 122 13.44 4.99 17.80
CA LYS A 122 14.39 5.21 18.89
C LYS A 122 15.58 4.26 18.80
N ALA A 123 15.34 2.96 18.65
CA ALA A 123 16.40 1.96 18.49
C ALA A 123 17.30 2.25 17.29
N PHE A 124 16.71 2.67 16.17
CA PHE A 124 17.42 3.04 14.95
C PHE A 124 18.31 4.26 15.15
N LEU A 125 17.76 5.34 15.69
CA LEU A 125 18.54 6.57 15.95
C LEU A 125 19.66 6.31 16.96
N THR A 126 19.37 5.53 18.03
CA THR A 126 20.39 5.10 18.99
C THR A 126 21.52 4.33 18.30
N ALA A 127 21.21 3.35 17.45
CA ALA A 127 22.22 2.58 16.74
C ALA A 127 23.12 3.45 15.85
N VAL A 128 22.53 4.37 15.08
CA VAL A 128 23.28 5.28 14.20
C VAL A 128 24.20 6.20 15.00
N ILE A 129 23.68 6.84 16.06
CA ILE A 129 24.45 7.74 16.93
C ILE A 129 25.60 6.98 17.58
N GLU A 130 25.33 5.80 18.14
CA GLU A 130 26.37 5.00 18.82
C GLU A 130 27.46 4.55 17.84
N MET A 131 27.12 4.09 16.62
CA MET A 131 28.11 3.69 15.63
C MET A 131 29.02 4.86 15.21
N GLU A 132 28.46 6.07 15.04
CA GLU A 132 29.28 7.24 14.72
C GLU A 132 30.12 7.70 15.92
N LEU A 133 29.58 7.64 17.14
CA LEU A 133 30.34 7.98 18.34
C LEU A 133 31.49 6.99 18.59
N GLU A 134 31.28 5.69 18.36
CA GLU A 134 32.32 4.66 18.39
C GLU A 134 33.45 5.04 17.41
N THR A 135 33.09 5.36 16.16
CA THR A 135 34.06 5.79 15.13
C THR A 135 34.80 7.09 15.50
N ILE A 136 34.12 8.07 16.09
CA ILE A 136 34.74 9.34 16.51
C ILE A 136 35.63 9.11 17.74
N SER A 137 35.24 8.25 18.67
CA SER A 137 35.98 7.96 19.90
C SER A 137 37.33 7.29 19.65
N GLU A 138 37.45 6.53 18.56
CA GLU A 138 38.73 5.99 18.09
C GLU A 138 39.72 7.09 17.66
N SER A 139 39.23 8.29 17.34
CA SER A 139 40.01 9.40 16.81
C SER A 139 40.20 10.58 17.78
N ASN A 140 39.29 10.80 18.74
CA ASN A 140 39.24 12.02 19.56
C ASN A 140 38.67 11.77 20.97
N HIS A 141 39.21 12.46 21.99
CA HIS A 141 38.75 12.36 23.38
C HIS A 141 37.42 13.09 23.67
N ASP A 142 37.02 14.07 22.84
CA ASP A 142 35.75 14.80 22.98
C ASP A 142 34.77 14.45 21.84
N CYS A 143 34.30 13.20 21.86
CA CYS A 143 33.50 12.64 20.77
C CYS A 143 32.11 13.30 20.63
N LEU A 144 31.50 13.72 21.74
CA LEU A 144 30.17 14.32 21.76
C LEU A 144 30.18 15.72 21.12
N SER A 145 31.17 16.58 21.44
CA SER A 145 31.22 17.92 20.86
C SER A 145 31.49 17.86 19.35
N VAL A 146 32.34 16.93 18.91
CA VAL A 146 32.62 16.69 17.49
C VAL A 146 31.36 16.22 16.77
N TYR A 147 30.62 15.26 17.33
CA TYR A 147 29.36 14.77 16.76
C TYR A 147 28.29 15.88 16.68
N LEU A 148 28.10 16.64 17.75
CA LEU A 148 27.14 17.76 17.77
C LEU A 148 27.52 18.86 16.77
N ASN A 149 28.82 19.12 16.57
CA ASN A 149 29.27 20.05 15.54
C ASN A 149 29.05 19.54 14.12
N LYS A 150 29.07 18.22 13.89
CA LYS A 150 28.66 17.62 12.60
C LYS A 150 27.17 17.76 12.33
N LEU A 151 26.34 17.67 13.39
CA LEU A 151 24.89 17.87 13.28
C LEU A 151 24.48 19.33 13.04
N LYS A 152 25.35 20.30 13.33
CA LYS A 152 25.07 21.70 12.99
C LYS A 152 24.94 21.82 11.46
N PRO A 153 23.85 22.41 10.96
CA PRO A 153 23.58 22.43 9.53
C PRO A 153 24.70 23.16 8.78
N GLN A 154 25.50 22.41 8.03
CA GLN A 154 26.32 22.98 6.96
C GLN A 154 25.38 23.27 5.79
N ASN A 155 24.80 24.47 5.79
CA ASN A 155 23.87 25.04 4.81
C ASN A 155 22.48 24.37 4.68
N PRO A 156 21.39 25.07 5.05
CA PRO A 156 20.01 24.64 4.82
C PRO A 156 19.55 24.92 3.38
N GLN A 157 20.41 24.64 2.39
CA GLN A 157 20.07 24.60 0.97
C GLN A 157 20.37 23.20 0.42
N LEU A 158 19.82 22.18 1.08
CA LEU A 158 19.33 21.05 0.32
C LEU A 158 18.15 21.61 -0.47
N ASP A 159 18.27 21.67 -1.80
CA ASP A 159 17.22 22.04 -2.73
C ASP A 159 15.94 21.23 -2.43
N LEU A 160 15.13 21.78 -1.52
CA LEU A 160 13.78 21.32 -1.17
C LEU A 160 12.75 22.03 -2.06
N VAL A 161 13.17 22.53 -3.23
CA VAL A 161 12.32 23.12 -4.26
C VAL A 161 12.07 22.10 -5.38
N LEU A 162 11.58 20.93 -5.00
CA LEU A 162 10.88 19.97 -5.85
C LEU A 162 9.95 19.26 -4.85
N GLU A 163 8.68 19.57 -4.66
CA GLU A 163 7.60 19.77 -5.62
C GLU A 163 6.47 20.60 -4.95
N ARG A 164 6.49 21.93 -5.09
CA ARG A 164 5.28 22.74 -4.80
C ARG A 164 4.61 23.29 -6.05
N ARG A 165 5.10 22.91 -7.24
CA ARG A 165 4.66 23.44 -8.53
C ARG A 165 4.53 22.29 -9.54
N GLY A 166 3.52 21.45 -9.34
CA GLY A 166 3.23 20.32 -10.22
C GLY A 166 1.80 19.80 -10.13
N PHE A 167 0.86 20.59 -9.61
CA PHE A 167 -0.57 20.30 -9.72
C PHE A 167 -1.20 21.39 -10.57
N MET A 168 -1.10 21.25 -11.89
CA MET A 168 -2.09 21.70 -12.88
C MET A 168 -1.56 21.42 -14.29
N LYS A 169 -2.39 20.66 -15.03
CA LYS A 169 -2.43 20.40 -16.48
C LYS A 169 -1.68 19.20 -17.08
N ASP A 170 -2.52 18.18 -17.30
CA ASP A 170 -2.83 17.53 -18.57
C ASP A 170 -2.03 16.30 -19.03
N SER A 171 -2.78 15.20 -19.07
CA SER A 171 -2.79 14.13 -20.08
C SER A 171 -1.79 12.97 -19.98
N MET A 172 -2.29 11.85 -19.45
CA MET A 172 -2.35 10.53 -20.09
C MET A 172 -1.20 10.15 -21.04
N VAL A 173 -0.18 9.46 -20.52
CA VAL A 173 0.50 8.31 -21.15
C VAL A 173 1.00 7.37 -20.04
N LEU A 174 0.72 6.08 -20.19
CA LEU A 174 1.17 4.95 -19.36
C LEU A 174 2.65 4.60 -19.60
N SER A 175 3.26 4.04 -18.55
CA SER A 175 4.37 3.06 -18.57
C SER A 175 5.81 3.53 -18.84
N GLU A 176 6.69 2.88 -18.09
CA GLU A 176 8.16 2.82 -18.14
C GLU A 176 8.96 4.07 -17.72
N GLU A 177 10.03 3.81 -16.96
CA GLU A 177 11.10 4.75 -16.56
C GLU A 177 10.79 5.79 -15.47
N ILE A 178 10.65 5.33 -14.21
CA ILE A 178 11.19 6.12 -13.07
C ILE A 178 12.59 5.58 -12.76
N SER A 179 13.45 5.71 -13.77
CA SER A 179 14.91 5.61 -13.65
C SER A 179 15.50 7.01 -13.78
N GLN A 180 14.90 8.02 -13.15
CA GLN A 180 15.48 9.36 -13.14
C GLN A 180 16.57 9.44 -12.08
N THR A 181 17.75 9.16 -12.59
CA THR A 181 19.07 9.56 -12.14
C THR A 181 19.02 10.98 -11.57
N VAL A 182 18.86 11.10 -10.25
CA VAL A 182 19.44 12.26 -9.56
C VAL A 182 20.94 12.06 -9.65
N ARG A 183 21.59 12.74 -10.59
CA ARG A 183 23.06 12.90 -10.60
C ARG A 183 23.43 13.73 -9.36
N PHE A 184 23.43 13.09 -8.21
CA PHE A 184 24.16 13.57 -7.05
C PHE A 184 25.64 13.52 -7.44
N GLY A 185 26.27 14.68 -7.54
CA GLY A 185 27.70 14.78 -7.78
C GLY A 185 28.46 13.90 -6.79
N ARG A 186 29.53 13.22 -7.27
CA ARG A 186 30.43 12.34 -6.51
C ARG A 186 30.47 12.70 -5.03
N SER A 187 29.58 12.09 -4.24
CA SER A 187 29.49 12.35 -2.81
C SER A 187 30.46 11.41 -2.13
N THR A 188 31.43 11.97 -1.42
CA THR A 188 32.23 11.22 -0.46
C THR A 188 31.30 10.44 0.47
N ASP A 189 31.60 9.15 0.58
CA ASP A 189 30.62 8.08 0.78
C ASP A 189 30.47 7.64 2.25
N ASP A 190 30.84 8.46 3.23
CA ASP A 190 31.11 7.93 4.58
C ASP A 190 30.21 8.41 5.72
N ASP A 191 29.41 9.46 5.56
CA ASP A 191 28.61 9.98 6.69
C ASP A 191 27.28 9.22 6.87
N LEU A 192 27.19 8.42 7.94
CA LEU A 192 26.03 7.59 8.29
C LEU A 192 24.86 8.48 8.76
N THR A 193 25.16 9.56 9.47
CA THR A 193 24.20 10.58 9.90
C THR A 193 23.57 11.27 8.69
N LYS A 194 24.36 11.64 7.68
CA LYS A 194 23.83 12.25 6.45
C LYS A 194 22.86 11.32 5.72
N LEU A 195 23.23 10.04 5.54
CA LEU A 195 22.35 9.04 4.92
C LEU A 195 21.06 8.84 5.73
N THR A 196 21.19 8.79 7.05
CA THR A 196 20.06 8.67 7.98
C THR A 196 19.09 9.84 7.85
N LEU A 197 19.60 11.08 7.88
CA LEU A 197 18.78 12.27 7.72
C LEU A 197 18.03 12.25 6.38
N GLN A 198 18.71 11.85 5.29
CA GLN A 198 18.07 11.74 3.99
C GLN A 198 16.88 10.78 4.00
N GLU A 199 17.03 9.59 4.60
CA GLU A 199 15.92 8.62 4.70
C GLU A 199 14.79 9.10 5.62
N VAL A 200 15.13 9.77 6.72
CA VAL A 200 14.14 10.39 7.62
C VAL A 200 13.32 11.45 6.88
N PHE A 201 13.97 12.32 6.10
CA PHE A 201 13.26 13.33 5.30
C PHE A 201 12.39 12.71 4.22
N LYS A 202 12.87 11.70 3.49
CA LYS A 202 12.05 10.96 2.51
C LYS A 202 10.80 10.39 3.16
N ARG A 203 10.96 9.77 4.33
CA ARG A 203 9.83 9.23 5.09
C ARG A 203 8.87 10.33 5.52
N GLN A 204 9.39 11.43 6.08
CA GLN A 204 8.58 12.56 6.53
C GLN A 204 7.74 13.13 5.38
N SER A 205 8.34 13.31 4.21
CA SER A 205 7.63 13.75 3.00
C SER A 205 6.51 12.77 2.62
N ALA A 206 6.79 11.46 2.57
CA ALA A 206 5.77 10.45 2.27
C ALA A 206 4.63 10.45 3.30
N VAL A 207 4.94 10.50 4.59
CA VAL A 207 3.95 10.57 5.68
C VAL A 207 3.12 11.86 5.61
N SER A 208 3.75 13.00 5.29
CA SER A 208 3.06 14.27 5.10
C SER A 208 2.09 14.22 3.91
N CYS A 209 2.50 13.62 2.79
CA CYS A 209 1.64 13.41 1.62
C CYS A 209 0.44 12.52 1.97
N ILE A 210 0.67 11.39 2.64
CA ILE A 210 -0.40 10.48 3.10
C ILE A 210 -1.35 11.21 4.04
N SER A 211 -0.83 11.96 5.02
CA SER A 211 -1.65 12.74 5.96
C SER A 211 -2.53 13.79 5.24
N THR A 212 -1.97 14.45 4.22
CA THR A 212 -2.70 15.41 3.40
C THR A 212 -3.81 14.73 2.61
N LEU A 213 -3.52 13.57 2.00
CA LEU A 213 -4.51 12.77 1.28
C LEU A 213 -5.61 12.24 2.22
N GLU A 214 -5.24 11.73 3.39
CA GLU A 214 -6.19 11.27 4.41
C GLU A 214 -7.10 12.42 4.86
N THR A 215 -6.54 13.61 5.12
CA THR A 215 -7.33 14.81 5.47
C THR A 215 -8.28 15.21 4.34
N GLY A 216 -7.82 15.19 3.08
CA GLY A 216 -8.66 15.48 1.93
C GLY A 216 -9.80 14.48 1.75
N LEU A 217 -9.53 13.19 1.94
CA LEU A 217 -10.52 12.13 1.91
C LEU A 217 -11.54 12.27 3.05
N ASP A 218 -11.10 12.62 4.26
CA ASP A 218 -11.98 12.87 5.40
C ASP A 218 -12.90 14.07 5.12
N VAL A 219 -12.40 15.13 4.50
CA VAL A 219 -13.23 16.29 4.08
C VAL A 219 -14.27 15.87 3.04
N LEU A 220 -13.88 15.10 2.01
CA LEU A 220 -14.81 14.61 0.99
C LEU A 220 -15.88 13.68 1.58
N SER A 221 -15.46 12.72 2.41
CA SER A 221 -16.35 11.78 3.09
C SER A 221 -17.34 12.52 3.99
N ASN A 222 -16.87 13.51 4.76
CA ASN A 222 -17.73 14.36 5.58
C ASN A 222 -18.70 15.21 4.74
N ALA A 223 -18.26 15.77 3.61
CA ALA A 223 -19.15 16.53 2.72
C ALA A 223 -20.28 15.66 2.17
N ILE A 224 -19.96 14.43 1.75
CA ILE A 224 -20.93 13.44 1.28
C ILE A 224 -21.89 13.04 2.41
N ARG A 225 -21.37 12.78 3.61
CA ARG A 225 -22.21 12.48 4.77
C ARG A 225 -23.13 13.63 5.15
N CYS A 226 -22.66 14.88 5.14
CA CYS A 226 -23.46 16.06 5.41
C CYS A 226 -24.57 16.26 4.36
N SER A 227 -24.32 15.95 3.08
CA SER A 227 -25.37 15.95 2.04
C SER A 227 -26.44 14.88 2.24
N SER A 228 -26.19 13.86 3.06
CA SER A 228 -27.13 12.79 3.39
C SER A 228 -27.81 12.93 4.75
N GLY A 229 -27.38 13.91 5.55
CA GLY A 229 -27.54 13.92 7.00
C GLY A 229 -28.31 15.09 7.59
N THR A 230 -29.03 15.89 6.78
CA THR A 230 -30.05 16.77 7.36
C THR A 230 -31.30 15.94 7.68
N GLU A 231 -31.38 15.46 8.93
CA GLU A 231 -32.69 15.18 9.57
C GLU A 231 -33.64 16.41 9.51
N SER A 232 -33.09 17.59 9.19
CA SER A 232 -33.78 18.84 8.87
C SER A 232 -34.43 18.91 7.47
N ASP A 233 -34.31 17.89 6.62
CA ASP A 233 -35.05 17.90 5.35
C ASP A 233 -36.53 17.53 5.56
N SER A 234 -36.86 16.90 6.70
CA SER A 234 -38.26 16.70 7.13
C SER A 234 -38.95 18.04 7.41
N SER A 235 -38.24 19.01 8.01
CA SER A 235 -38.77 20.36 8.24
C SER A 235 -38.79 21.19 6.96
N PHE A 236 -37.83 21.02 6.04
CA PHE A 236 -37.83 21.73 4.75
C PHE A 236 -38.95 21.21 3.81
N LEU A 237 -39.23 19.90 3.84
CA LEU A 237 -40.39 19.29 3.21
C LEU A 237 -41.68 19.83 3.82
N GLU A 238 -41.81 19.88 5.16
CA GLU A 238 -42.97 20.47 5.82
C GLU A 238 -43.14 21.97 5.58
N GLU A 239 -42.05 22.72 5.40
CA GLU A 239 -42.06 24.17 5.21
C GLU A 239 -42.33 24.56 3.75
N GLN A 240 -41.83 23.80 2.77
CA GLN A 240 -42.24 23.93 1.35
C GLN A 240 -43.70 23.50 1.13
N LEU A 241 -44.18 22.46 1.82
CA LEU A 241 -45.59 22.02 1.81
C LEU A 241 -46.56 23.05 2.42
N LYS A 242 -46.05 24.01 3.20
CA LYS A 242 -46.84 25.11 3.80
C LYS A 242 -46.80 26.40 2.98
N LEU A 243 -45.77 26.61 2.18
CA LEU A 243 -45.56 27.85 1.40
C LEU A 243 -46.16 27.81 -0.01
N ASP A 244 -46.22 26.63 -0.63
CA ASP A 244 -46.98 26.41 -1.87
C ASP A 244 -48.23 25.59 -1.55
N GLY A 245 -49.39 26.06 -2.01
CA GLY A 245 -50.68 25.43 -1.74
C GLY A 245 -50.66 23.93 -2.01
N ALA A 246 -51.21 23.17 -1.07
CA ALA A 246 -51.37 21.71 -1.02
C ALA A 246 -50.96 20.94 -2.29
N PRO A 247 -49.97 20.01 -2.22
CA PRO A 247 -49.66 19.13 -3.33
C PRO A 247 -50.91 18.33 -3.68
N SER A 248 -51.36 18.43 -4.92
CA SER A 248 -52.66 17.94 -5.35
C SER A 248 -52.66 16.43 -5.66
N SER A 249 -51.58 15.70 -5.33
CA SER A 249 -51.58 14.24 -5.42
C SER A 249 -50.65 13.58 -4.39
N VAL A 250 -51.14 12.51 -3.76
CA VAL A 250 -50.38 11.62 -2.87
C VAL A 250 -49.14 11.03 -3.58
N GLY A 251 -49.18 10.91 -4.91
CA GLY A 251 -48.09 10.36 -5.70
C GLY A 251 -46.86 11.26 -5.86
N GLU A 252 -47.00 12.58 -5.77
CA GLU A 252 -45.85 13.51 -5.83
C GLU A 252 -45.03 13.48 -4.54
N ILE A 253 -45.68 13.31 -3.39
CA ILE A 253 -45.02 13.18 -2.08
C ILE A 253 -44.24 11.86 -2.01
N GLU A 254 -44.82 10.77 -2.51
CA GLU A 254 -44.19 9.44 -2.55
C GLU A 254 -42.96 9.43 -3.47
N GLN A 255 -43.05 10.05 -4.64
CA GLN A 255 -41.90 10.20 -5.56
C GLN A 255 -40.76 11.05 -4.98
N LEU A 256 -41.08 12.08 -4.20
CA LEU A 256 -40.09 12.94 -3.54
C LEU A 256 -39.41 12.20 -2.38
N ALA A 257 -40.16 11.41 -1.61
CA ALA A 257 -39.61 10.55 -0.56
C ALA A 257 -38.69 9.46 -1.14
N ASP A 258 -39.07 8.85 -2.27
CA ASP A 258 -38.25 7.86 -2.97
C ASP A 258 -36.96 8.48 -3.53
N PHE A 259 -37.04 9.70 -4.08
CA PHE A 259 -35.86 10.45 -4.55
C PHE A 259 -34.87 10.78 -3.42
N VAL A 260 -35.38 11.23 -2.27
CA VAL A 260 -34.55 11.50 -1.08
C VAL A 260 -33.91 10.21 -0.56
N THR A 261 -34.68 9.13 -0.47
CA THR A 261 -34.19 7.81 -0.05
C THR A 261 -33.10 7.28 -0.98
N TRP A 262 -33.28 7.44 -2.30
CA TRP A 262 -32.29 7.10 -3.31
C TRP A 262 -31.00 7.89 -3.14
N ASN A 263 -31.08 9.22 -2.99
CA ASN A 263 -29.89 10.06 -2.81
C ASN A 263 -29.15 9.73 -1.50
N HIS A 264 -29.90 9.42 -0.44
CA HIS A 264 -29.33 8.97 0.82
C HIS A 264 -28.60 7.64 0.66
N TRP A 265 -29.19 6.67 -0.05
CA TRP A 265 -28.55 5.39 -0.36
C TRP A 265 -27.28 5.56 -1.21
N LYS A 266 -27.36 6.38 -2.27
CA LYS A 266 -26.24 6.73 -3.15
C LYS A 266 -25.09 7.36 -2.35
N SER A 267 -25.40 8.32 -1.49
CA SER A 267 -24.41 8.98 -0.63
C SER A 267 -23.74 8.00 0.34
N LYS A 268 -24.52 7.14 1.01
CA LYS A 268 -23.99 6.07 1.87
C LYS A 268 -23.05 5.13 1.12
N MET A 269 -23.40 4.76 -0.11
CA MET A 269 -22.58 3.87 -0.95
C MET A 269 -21.23 4.52 -1.31
N VAL A 270 -21.23 5.79 -1.73
CA VAL A 270 -19.98 6.51 -2.03
C VAL A 270 -19.15 6.74 -0.76
N SER A 271 -19.79 7.05 0.37
CA SER A 271 -19.11 7.20 1.66
C SER A 271 -18.42 5.91 2.10
N TYR A 272 -19.04 4.75 1.90
CA TYR A 272 -18.41 3.45 2.16
C TYR A 272 -17.15 3.21 1.32
N PHE A 273 -17.19 3.61 0.04
CA PHE A 273 -16.01 3.50 -0.83
C PHE A 273 -14.90 4.50 -0.46
N LEU A 274 -15.24 5.66 0.08
CA LEU A 274 -14.24 6.64 0.51
C LEU A 274 -13.75 6.42 1.94
N ASP A 275 -14.28 5.42 2.65
CA ASP A 275 -13.85 5.11 4.00
C ASP A 275 -12.40 4.60 4.03
N LYS A 276 -11.66 5.08 5.04
CA LYS A 276 -10.23 4.80 5.23
C LYS A 276 -9.93 3.31 5.37
N ARG A 277 -10.80 2.54 6.06
CA ARG A 277 -10.64 1.08 6.19
C ARG A 277 -10.85 0.43 4.83
N THR A 278 -11.91 0.79 4.11
CA THR A 278 -12.24 0.19 2.81
C THR A 278 -11.15 0.43 1.77
N ILE A 279 -10.62 1.66 1.67
CA ILE A 279 -9.51 1.99 0.76
C ILE A 279 -8.27 1.14 1.08
N ARG A 280 -7.92 0.98 2.36
CA ARG A 280 -6.77 0.15 2.79
C ARG A 280 -6.96 -1.31 2.42
N LEU A 281 -8.16 -1.84 2.64
CA LEU A 281 -8.52 -3.21 2.31
C LEU A 281 -8.46 -3.49 0.81
N VAL A 282 -9.04 -2.59 0.00
CA VAL A 282 -9.02 -2.72 -1.47
C VAL A 282 -7.61 -2.57 -2.03
N SER A 283 -6.80 -1.64 -1.51
CA SER A 283 -5.40 -1.49 -1.89
C SER A 283 -4.58 -2.74 -1.55
N GLY A 284 -4.73 -3.27 -0.32
CA GLY A 284 -4.08 -4.50 0.10
C GLY A 284 -4.49 -5.70 -0.76
N ALA A 285 -5.78 -5.84 -1.05
CA ALA A 285 -6.28 -6.87 -1.95
C ALA A 285 -5.69 -6.70 -3.37
N SER A 286 -5.70 -5.49 -3.94
CA SER A 286 -5.07 -5.22 -5.23
C SER A 286 -3.61 -5.67 -5.29
N MET A 287 -2.83 -5.38 -4.24
CA MET A 287 -1.43 -5.82 -4.14
C MET A 287 -1.32 -7.35 -4.08
N MET A 288 -2.13 -8.02 -3.26
CA MET A 288 -2.13 -9.47 -3.17
C MET A 288 -2.51 -10.13 -4.51
N PHE A 289 -3.56 -9.64 -5.16
CA PHE A 289 -4.08 -10.18 -6.42
C PHE A 289 -3.21 -9.85 -7.63
N SER A 290 -2.26 -8.93 -7.49
CA SER A 290 -1.21 -8.68 -8.49
C SER A 290 -0.05 -9.68 -8.42
N ALA A 291 -0.01 -10.57 -7.40
CA ALA A 291 1.03 -11.57 -7.25
C ALA A 291 0.98 -12.66 -8.34
N PRO A 292 2.14 -13.25 -8.74
CA PRO A 292 2.18 -14.33 -9.72
C PRO A 292 1.37 -15.56 -9.32
N MET A 293 0.82 -16.26 -10.32
CA MET A 293 -0.01 -17.47 -10.16
C MET A 293 0.63 -18.54 -9.25
N MET A 294 1.96 -18.66 -9.26
CA MET A 294 2.70 -19.63 -8.44
C MET A 294 2.62 -19.34 -6.94
N GLN A 295 2.55 -18.06 -6.54
CA GLN A 295 2.41 -17.67 -5.14
C GLN A 295 0.99 -17.94 -4.64
N TRP A 296 0.00 -17.67 -5.48
CA TRP A 296 -1.41 -17.98 -5.20
C TRP A 296 -1.67 -19.47 -5.05
N ARG A 297 -1.04 -20.32 -5.86
CA ARG A 297 -1.20 -21.79 -5.75
C ARG A 297 -0.84 -22.30 -4.35
N GLN A 298 0.22 -21.76 -3.73
CA GLN A 298 0.62 -22.14 -2.37
C GLN A 298 -0.33 -21.62 -1.29
N VAL A 299 -0.88 -20.42 -1.45
CA VAL A 299 -1.89 -19.88 -0.53
C VAL A 299 -3.12 -20.78 -0.55
N PHE A 300 -3.60 -21.15 -1.74
CA PHE A 300 -4.74 -22.06 -1.88
C PHE A 300 -4.45 -23.50 -1.41
N GLU A 301 -3.23 -24.02 -1.65
CA GLU A 301 -2.81 -25.32 -1.12
C GLU A 301 -2.80 -25.34 0.42
N ARG A 302 -2.36 -24.25 1.08
CA ARG A 302 -2.38 -24.12 2.55
C ARG A 302 -3.79 -23.95 3.10
N LEU A 303 -4.67 -23.24 2.38
CA LEU A 303 -6.08 -23.11 2.74
C LEU A 303 -6.83 -24.45 2.61
N ASN A 304 -6.47 -25.29 1.64
CA ASN A 304 -7.03 -26.64 1.51
C ASN A 304 -6.63 -27.58 2.66
N THR A 305 -5.58 -27.28 3.41
CA THR A 305 -5.12 -28.10 4.55
C THR A 305 -5.72 -27.71 5.90
N SER A 306 -6.49 -26.61 5.99
CA SER A 306 -7.04 -26.11 7.27
C SER A 306 -8.45 -26.61 7.60
N ALA A 307 -8.89 -27.74 7.05
CA ALA A 307 -10.24 -28.29 7.25
C ALA A 307 -10.59 -28.64 8.71
N ASP A 308 -9.61 -28.61 9.63
CA ASP A 308 -9.80 -28.96 11.05
C ASP A 308 -9.79 -27.76 12.03
N CYS A 309 -9.69 -26.51 11.56
CA CYS A 309 -9.77 -25.36 12.47
C CYS A 309 -11.16 -24.72 12.46
N ASN A 310 -11.94 -24.99 13.51
CA ASN A 310 -13.06 -24.14 13.92
C ASN A 310 -12.51 -22.76 14.31
N ASP A 311 -12.49 -21.76 13.41
CA ASP A 311 -12.28 -20.36 13.84
C ASP A 311 -12.67 -19.29 12.80
N ASP A 312 -12.98 -18.10 13.32
CA ASP A 312 -13.53 -16.88 12.70
C ASP A 312 -12.84 -16.33 11.41
N GLY A 313 -11.68 -16.89 11.03
CA GLY A 313 -10.86 -16.42 9.90
C GLY A 313 -11.44 -16.69 8.51
N SER A 314 -12.43 -17.57 8.37
CA SER A 314 -13.07 -17.82 7.06
C SER A 314 -13.84 -16.61 6.53
N SER A 315 -14.39 -15.79 7.43
CA SER A 315 -15.11 -14.56 7.07
C SER A 315 -14.16 -13.50 6.48
N GLU A 316 -13.00 -13.32 7.11
CA GLU A 316 -11.95 -12.41 6.65
C GLU A 316 -11.37 -12.84 5.31
N ILE A 317 -11.21 -14.15 5.08
CA ILE A 317 -10.74 -14.69 3.81
C ILE A 317 -11.75 -14.42 2.69
N VAL A 318 -13.05 -14.67 2.94
CA VAL A 318 -14.11 -14.39 1.97
C VAL A 318 -14.20 -12.88 1.68
N GLU A 319 -14.11 -12.04 2.70
CA GLU A 319 -14.06 -10.58 2.56
C GLU A 319 -12.88 -10.17 1.66
N LEU A 320 -11.69 -10.70 1.91
CA LEU A 320 -10.47 -10.40 1.15
C LEU A 320 -10.56 -10.88 -0.31
N LEU A 321 -11.16 -12.05 -0.56
CA LEU A 321 -11.40 -12.56 -1.92
C LEU A 321 -12.39 -11.66 -2.69
N LEU A 322 -13.49 -11.26 -2.06
CA LEU A 322 -14.48 -10.36 -2.66
C LEU A 322 -13.87 -8.97 -2.94
N LEU A 323 -13.10 -8.43 -2.00
CA LEU A 323 -12.38 -7.17 -2.15
C LEU A 323 -11.35 -7.24 -3.28
N GLY A 324 -10.67 -8.38 -3.47
CA GLY A 324 -9.80 -8.61 -4.62
C GLY A 324 -10.51 -8.51 -5.96
N CYS A 325 -11.70 -9.12 -6.06
CA CYS A 325 -12.53 -8.99 -7.25
C CYS A 325 -12.96 -7.54 -7.52
N ILE A 326 -13.31 -6.81 -6.45
CA ILE A 326 -13.77 -5.42 -6.51
C ILE A 326 -12.61 -4.46 -6.81
N ALA A 327 -11.39 -4.74 -6.35
CA ALA A 327 -10.23 -3.86 -6.49
C ALA A 327 -9.95 -3.48 -7.95
N SER A 328 -10.07 -4.44 -8.87
CA SER A 328 -9.89 -4.21 -10.30
C SER A 328 -10.93 -3.27 -10.93
N LYS A 329 -12.10 -3.13 -10.30
CA LYS A 329 -13.25 -2.33 -10.77
C LYS A 329 -13.56 -1.13 -9.88
N TRP A 330 -12.70 -0.86 -8.89
CA TRP A 330 -12.95 0.11 -7.84
C TRP A 330 -13.30 1.51 -8.37
N ASN A 331 -12.47 2.03 -9.28
CA ASN A 331 -12.70 3.34 -9.90
C ASN A 331 -14.01 3.36 -10.71
N CYS A 332 -14.27 2.32 -11.51
CA CYS A 332 -15.51 2.21 -12.28
C CYS A 332 -16.76 2.15 -11.39
N LEU A 333 -16.67 1.51 -10.21
CA LEU A 333 -17.78 1.44 -9.26
C LEU A 333 -18.05 2.78 -8.58
N ILE A 334 -17.00 3.56 -8.24
CA ILE A 334 -17.16 4.92 -7.72
C ILE A 334 -17.74 5.84 -8.79
N GLU A 335 -17.23 5.79 -10.03
CA GLU A 335 -17.76 6.55 -11.17
C GLU A 335 -19.21 6.19 -11.47
N TYR A 336 -19.56 4.90 -11.44
CA TYR A 336 -20.93 4.45 -11.59
C TYR A 336 -21.80 4.98 -10.45
N ALA A 337 -21.43 4.73 -9.19
CA ALA A 337 -22.17 5.19 -8.02
C ALA A 337 -22.34 6.70 -7.96
N THR A 338 -21.42 7.48 -8.53
CA THR A 338 -21.53 8.95 -8.63
C THR A 338 -22.37 9.42 -9.82
N SER A 339 -22.38 8.68 -10.93
CA SER A 339 -23.09 9.04 -12.17
C SER A 339 -24.56 8.60 -12.25
N ILE A 340 -24.99 7.58 -11.48
CA ILE A 340 -26.39 7.13 -11.56
C ILE A 340 -27.33 8.24 -11.09
N SER A 341 -28.28 8.61 -11.96
CA SER A 341 -29.40 9.48 -11.64
C SER A 341 -30.57 8.66 -11.09
N TYR A 342 -31.41 9.28 -10.26
CA TYR A 342 -32.66 8.66 -9.82
C TYR A 342 -33.51 8.26 -11.03
N PHE A 343 -33.98 7.01 -11.03
CA PHE A 343 -34.95 6.49 -11.99
C PHE A 343 -36.12 5.94 -11.19
N SER A 344 -37.30 6.55 -11.30
CA SER A 344 -38.50 6.05 -10.62
C SER A 344 -39.00 4.79 -11.33
N ALA A 345 -38.36 3.66 -11.08
CA ALA A 345 -38.89 2.36 -11.43
C ALA A 345 -39.74 1.84 -10.28
N THR A 346 -40.97 1.42 -10.57
CA THR A 346 -41.80 0.69 -9.61
C THR A 346 -41.01 -0.51 -9.07
N ILE A 347 -41.12 -0.81 -7.78
CA ILE A 347 -40.42 -1.93 -7.10
C ILE A 347 -40.53 -3.26 -7.88
N SER A 348 -41.66 -3.48 -8.57
CA SER A 348 -41.89 -4.63 -9.45
C SER A 348 -40.94 -4.70 -10.65
N LYS A 349 -40.57 -3.56 -11.24
CA LYS A 349 -39.64 -3.45 -12.38
C LYS A 349 -38.19 -3.65 -11.92
N LEU A 350 -37.81 -3.09 -10.78
CA LEU A 350 -36.49 -3.31 -10.15
C LEU A 350 -36.30 -4.77 -9.72
N TYR A 351 -37.33 -5.39 -9.12
CA TYR A 351 -37.33 -6.81 -8.79
C TYR A 351 -37.15 -7.69 -10.05
N TYR A 352 -37.82 -7.35 -11.15
CA TYR A 352 -37.70 -8.07 -12.41
C TYR A 352 -36.29 -7.93 -13.02
N GLU A 353 -35.70 -6.73 -12.99
CA GLU A 353 -34.33 -6.50 -13.46
C GLU A 353 -33.28 -7.22 -12.61
N VAL A 354 -33.44 -7.26 -11.29
CA VAL A 354 -32.55 -8.02 -10.38
C VAL A 354 -32.70 -9.53 -10.62
N CYS A 355 -33.91 -10.03 -10.84
CA CYS A 355 -34.15 -11.44 -11.19
C CYS A 355 -33.56 -11.83 -12.55
N MET A 356 -33.57 -10.91 -13.51
CA MET A 356 -32.91 -11.07 -14.82
C MET A 356 -31.38 -11.09 -14.69
N LEU A 357 -30.79 -10.21 -13.87
CA LEU A 357 -29.36 -10.17 -13.59
C LEU A 357 -28.84 -11.41 -12.84
N ILE A 358 -29.67 -12.02 -11.99
CA ILE A 358 -29.34 -13.25 -11.24
C ILE A 358 -29.64 -14.52 -12.08
N GLY A 359 -30.12 -14.37 -13.31
CA GLY A 359 -30.38 -15.49 -14.23
C GLY A 359 -31.57 -16.38 -13.83
N ARG A 360 -32.48 -15.89 -12.97
CA ARG A 360 -33.63 -16.67 -12.49
C ARG A 360 -34.92 -16.50 -13.28
N ALA A 361 -34.94 -15.65 -14.31
CA ALA A 361 -36.13 -15.43 -15.12
C ALA A 361 -36.05 -16.18 -16.46
N GLN A 362 -36.07 -17.52 -16.41
CA GLN A 362 -36.44 -18.32 -17.57
C GLN A 362 -37.57 -19.27 -17.14
N GLY A 363 -38.81 -18.77 -17.20
CA GLY A 363 -39.96 -19.58 -16.81
C GLY A 363 -41.33 -18.91 -16.76
N PHE A 364 -41.49 -17.64 -17.12
CA PHE A 364 -42.80 -16.99 -17.10
C PHE A 364 -43.11 -16.25 -18.40
N HIS A 365 -43.14 -16.98 -19.53
CA HIS A 365 -44.01 -16.62 -20.65
C HIS A 365 -44.21 -17.81 -21.57
N SER A 366 -45.39 -18.44 -21.50
CA SER A 366 -46.22 -18.70 -22.68
C SER A 366 -47.58 -19.30 -22.29
N SER A 367 -48.64 -18.69 -22.81
CA SER A 367 -50.01 -19.20 -23.08
C SER A 367 -50.77 -19.86 -21.91
N GLU A 368 -52.01 -19.55 -21.54
CA GLU A 368 -53.18 -19.17 -22.32
C GLU A 368 -54.33 -18.93 -21.32
N ARG A 369 -55.37 -18.20 -21.73
CA ARG A 369 -56.59 -17.98 -20.94
C ARG A 369 -57.18 -19.29 -20.42
N ALA A 370 -57.28 -19.43 -19.10
CA ALA A 370 -58.37 -20.15 -18.44
C ALA A 370 -58.53 -19.64 -17.00
N THR A 371 -59.61 -18.90 -16.80
CA THR A 371 -60.40 -18.80 -15.56
C THR A 371 -60.03 -19.76 -14.42
N ASN A 372 -59.70 -19.22 -13.24
CA ASN A 372 -60.39 -19.48 -11.95
C ASN A 372 -59.48 -19.26 -10.71
N SER A 373 -59.69 -18.12 -10.05
CA SER A 373 -60.07 -18.02 -8.63
C SER A 373 -59.31 -18.86 -7.56
N LYS A 374 -57.98 -18.81 -7.47
CA LYS A 374 -57.28 -19.40 -6.30
C LYS A 374 -56.17 -18.56 -5.63
N VAL A 375 -55.89 -17.34 -6.08
CA VAL A 375 -54.86 -16.48 -5.45
C VAL A 375 -55.45 -15.50 -4.42
N LEU A 376 -56.79 -15.35 -4.39
CA LEU A 376 -57.51 -14.52 -3.42
C LEU A 376 -57.74 -15.19 -2.05
N TYR A 377 -57.20 -16.40 -1.82
CA TYR A 377 -57.44 -17.19 -0.59
C TYR A 377 -56.23 -17.31 0.36
N ILE A 378 -55.12 -16.60 0.10
CA ILE A 378 -53.89 -16.70 0.93
C ILE A 378 -53.58 -15.38 1.68
N LEU A 379 -54.41 -14.34 1.55
CA LEU A 379 -54.28 -13.07 2.30
C LEU A 379 -55.32 -12.89 3.43
N GLU A 380 -56.02 -13.96 3.81
CA GLU A 380 -56.78 -14.02 5.07
C GLU A 380 -56.25 -15.19 5.91
N PHE A 381 -55.10 -15.00 6.56
CA PHE A 381 -54.69 -15.59 7.85
C PHE A 381 -53.23 -15.20 8.16
N GLU A 382 -53.03 -13.97 8.64
CA GLU A 382 -52.30 -13.61 9.87
C GLU A 382 -52.40 -12.10 10.12
#